data_AF-X0UKQ5-F1
#
_entry.id   AF-X0UKQ5-F1
#
_cell.length_a   1.000
_cell.length_b   1.000
_cell.length_c   1.000
_cell.angle_alpha   90.00
_cell.angle_beta   90.00
_cell.angle_gamma   90.00
#
_symmetry.space_group_name_H-M   'P 1'
#
loop_
_entity.id
_entity.type
_entity.pdbx_description
1 polymer ?
#
loop_
_entity_poly.entity_id
_entity_poly.type
_entity_poly.pdbx_seq_one_letter_code
_entity_poly.pdbx_strand_id
1 'polypeptide(L)'
;VVPGQDLLYAEWLMMQNPRASFSEKKQPLPGQRHPGLGLLREVVAWWMVLCERLALDGILFVPSHYYMAALGRRHMRFLNAQDEATFDAFRTAVRGLQLAAATEAIEAGRIVDRGAGRVAEWHAPVMILPTEKRSGERLEAEAYERNLRRTRAELDFVLS
;
A
#
# COMPACT_ATOMS: atom_id res chain seq x y z
N VAL A 1 8.30 0.15 -13.77
CA VAL A 1 9.58 -0.57 -13.88
C VAL A 1 10.62 0.22 -13.10
N VAL A 2 11.25 -0.39 -12.09
CA VAL A 2 12.35 0.25 -11.36
C VAL A 2 13.63 -0.04 -12.14
N PRO A 3 14.33 0.98 -12.69
CA PRO A 3 15.52 0.73 -13.50
C PRO A 3 16.57 -0.07 -12.74
N GLY A 4 17.09 -1.13 -13.37
CA GLY A 4 18.13 -1.98 -12.78
C GLY A 4 17.65 -2.92 -11.67
N GLN A 5 16.34 -3.16 -11.53
CA GLN A 5 15.81 -4.16 -10.61
C GLN A 5 14.94 -5.19 -11.33
N ASP A 6 15.19 -6.46 -11.02
CA ASP A 6 14.39 -7.60 -11.48
C ASP A 6 13.39 -7.96 -10.39
N LEU A 7 12.12 -7.59 -10.59
CA LEU A 7 11.06 -7.72 -9.58
C LEU A 7 9.99 -8.71 -10.04
N LEU A 8 9.51 -9.55 -9.12
CA LEU A 8 8.29 -10.32 -9.34
C LEU A 8 7.10 -9.37 -9.27
N TYR A 9 6.47 -9.09 -10.41
CA TYR A 9 5.28 -8.26 -10.45
C TYR A 9 4.02 -9.12 -10.29
N ALA A 10 3.33 -8.95 -9.16
CA ALA A 10 2.01 -9.53 -8.94
C ALA A 10 0.94 -8.60 -9.56
N GLU A 11 0.70 -8.74 -10.87
CA GLU A 11 -0.27 -7.91 -11.60
C GLU A 11 -1.70 -8.09 -11.07
N TRP A 12 -2.12 -9.33 -10.84
CA TRP A 12 -3.44 -9.62 -10.29
C TRP A 12 -3.47 -10.94 -9.51
N LEU A 13 -4.06 -10.91 -8.31
CA LEU A 13 -4.30 -12.10 -7.49
C LEU A 13 -5.61 -11.95 -6.70
N MET A 14 -6.58 -12.81 -6.99
CA MET A 14 -7.84 -12.86 -6.22
C MET A 14 -7.75 -13.90 -5.10
N MET A 15 -7.75 -13.44 -3.85
CA MET A 15 -7.70 -14.28 -2.65
C MET A 15 -9.03 -14.25 -1.89
N GLN A 16 -10.12 -14.67 -2.53
CA GLN A 16 -11.46 -14.69 -1.94
C GLN A 16 -12.02 -16.11 -1.82
N ASN A 17 -12.70 -16.43 -0.71
CA ASN A 17 -13.31 -17.74 -0.48
C ASN A 17 -14.78 -17.70 -0.91
N PRO A 18 -15.15 -18.23 -2.09
CA PRO A 18 -16.52 -18.15 -2.62
C PRO A 18 -17.54 -18.98 -1.82
N ARG A 19 -17.07 -19.90 -0.97
CA ARG A 19 -17.94 -20.72 -0.10
C ARG A 19 -18.25 -20.04 1.23
N ALA A 20 -17.63 -18.89 1.52
CA ALA A 20 -17.88 -18.12 2.73
C ALA A 20 -18.84 -16.95 2.44
N SER A 21 -19.55 -16.52 3.47
CA SER A 21 -20.40 -15.33 3.43
C SER A 21 -19.84 -14.22 4.32
N PHE A 22 -20.13 -12.97 3.97
CA PHE A 22 -19.87 -11.83 4.85
C PHE A 22 -20.77 -11.89 6.09
N SER A 23 -20.41 -11.12 7.12
CA SER A 23 -21.19 -10.99 8.35
C SER A 23 -21.05 -9.58 8.91
N GLU A 24 -21.81 -9.25 9.95
CA GLU A 24 -21.69 -7.94 10.62
C GLU A 24 -20.26 -7.62 11.06
N LYS A 25 -19.53 -8.65 11.52
CA LYS A 25 -18.13 -8.55 11.95
C LYS A 25 -17.12 -8.59 10.81
N LYS A 26 -17.56 -8.98 9.60
CA LYS A 26 -16.71 -9.17 8.42
C LYS A 26 -17.44 -8.63 7.21
N GLN A 27 -17.46 -7.30 7.10
CA GLN A 27 -18.01 -6.57 5.97
C GLN A 27 -17.07 -6.64 4.75
N PRO A 28 -17.61 -6.51 3.52
CA PRO A 28 -16.79 -6.43 2.32
C PRO A 28 -15.91 -5.18 2.33
N LEU A 29 -14.67 -5.33 1.85
CA LEU A 29 -13.82 -4.21 1.44
C LEU A 29 -13.98 -3.97 -0.08
N PRO A 30 -13.61 -2.79 -0.61
CA PRO A 30 -13.63 -2.54 -2.05
C PRO A 30 -12.95 -3.65 -2.86
N GLY A 31 -13.58 -4.06 -3.96
CA GLY A 31 -13.13 -5.16 -4.80
C GLY A 31 -13.42 -6.58 -4.27
N GLN A 32 -13.98 -6.72 -3.06
CA GLN A 32 -14.37 -8.04 -2.52
C GLN A 32 -15.80 -8.42 -2.91
N ARG A 33 -15.94 -9.57 -3.58
CA ARG A 33 -17.22 -10.26 -3.82
C ARG A 33 -17.49 -11.35 -2.79
N HIS A 34 -16.44 -11.90 -2.18
CA HIS A 34 -16.48 -12.86 -1.09
C HIS A 34 -15.42 -12.55 -0.03
N PRO A 35 -15.58 -13.06 1.21
CA PRO A 35 -14.59 -12.89 2.26
C PRO A 35 -13.19 -13.38 1.84
N GLY A 36 -12.14 -12.66 2.25
CA GLY A 36 -10.77 -13.07 1.94
C GLY A 36 -10.40 -14.46 2.48
N LEU A 37 -9.54 -15.19 1.74
CA LEU A 37 -9.01 -16.52 2.11
C LEU A 37 -8.16 -16.51 3.39
N GLY A 38 -7.60 -15.36 3.76
CA GLY A 38 -6.69 -15.25 4.92
C GLY A 38 -5.29 -15.79 4.68
N LEU A 39 -4.94 -16.18 3.44
CA LEU A 39 -3.67 -16.83 3.09
C LEU A 39 -2.58 -15.85 2.60
N LEU A 40 -2.74 -14.54 2.81
CA LEU A 40 -1.86 -13.54 2.20
C LEU A 40 -0.40 -13.74 2.66
N ARG A 41 -0.21 -14.07 3.94
CA ARG A 41 1.11 -14.30 4.52
C ARG A 41 1.79 -15.51 3.87
N GLU A 42 1.06 -16.58 3.67
CA GLU A 42 1.55 -17.83 3.07
C GLU A 42 1.93 -17.60 1.61
N VAL A 43 1.07 -16.94 0.82
CA VAL A 43 1.35 -16.64 -0.59
C VAL A 43 2.59 -15.76 -0.72
N VAL A 44 2.69 -14.69 0.10
CA VAL A 44 3.85 -13.80 0.08
C VAL A 44 5.13 -14.55 0.47
N ALA A 45 5.08 -15.43 1.47
CA ALA A 45 6.24 -16.24 1.85
C ALA A 45 6.72 -17.15 0.71
N TRP A 46 5.78 -17.78 -0.02
CA TRP A 46 6.10 -18.58 -1.21
C TRP A 46 6.73 -17.74 -2.34
N TRP A 47 6.21 -16.54 -2.58
CA TRP A 47 6.80 -15.61 -3.56
C TRP A 47 8.19 -15.14 -3.16
N MET A 48 8.48 -14.94 -1.87
CA MET A 48 9.82 -14.61 -1.41
C MET A 48 10.82 -15.74 -1.71
N VAL A 49 10.44 -16.99 -1.46
CA VAL A 49 11.26 -18.16 -1.83
C VAL A 49 11.50 -18.22 -3.35
N LEU A 50 10.49 -17.87 -4.16
CA LEU A 50 10.65 -17.78 -5.62
C LEU A 50 11.65 -16.68 -6.01
N CYS A 51 11.55 -15.51 -5.39
CA CYS A 51 12.48 -14.40 -5.63
C CYS A 51 13.92 -14.81 -5.28
N GLU A 52 14.14 -15.47 -4.14
CA GLU A 52 15.46 -15.98 -3.75
C GLU A 52 16.02 -16.98 -4.76
N ARG A 53 15.19 -17.94 -5.21
CA ARG A 53 15.61 -18.98 -6.16
C ARG A 53 15.94 -18.43 -7.54
N LEU A 54 15.24 -17.40 -7.97
CA LEU A 54 15.43 -16.77 -9.27
C LEU A 54 16.38 -15.56 -9.22
N ALA A 55 16.97 -15.28 -8.05
CA ALA A 55 17.80 -14.11 -7.80
C ALA A 55 17.13 -12.77 -8.15
N LEU A 56 15.82 -12.67 -7.90
CA LEU A 56 15.05 -11.43 -8.03
C LEU A 56 15.29 -10.51 -6.81
N ASP A 57 15.14 -9.20 -7.03
CA ASP A 57 15.36 -8.16 -6.01
C ASP A 57 14.17 -8.01 -5.05
N GLY A 58 13.02 -8.57 -5.38
CA GLY A 58 11.83 -8.54 -4.53
C GLY A 58 10.51 -8.66 -5.29
N ILE A 59 9.43 -8.31 -4.58
CA ILE A 59 8.06 -8.35 -5.10
C ILE A 59 7.57 -6.91 -5.29
N LEU A 60 7.05 -6.62 -6.48
CA LEU A 60 6.36 -5.36 -6.79
C LEU A 60 4.85 -5.56 -6.68
N PHE A 61 4.19 -4.63 -6.00
CA PHE A 61 2.75 -4.62 -5.78
C PHE A 61 2.18 -3.22 -5.96
N VAL A 62 1.00 -3.11 -6.58
CA VAL A 62 0.28 -1.85 -6.80
C VAL A 62 -1.09 -1.95 -6.13
N PRO A 63 -1.24 -1.49 -4.87
CA PRO A 63 -2.52 -1.50 -4.17
C PRO A 63 -3.54 -0.55 -4.79
N SER A 64 -4.54 -1.11 -5.48
CA SER A 64 -5.67 -0.35 -6.05
C SER A 64 -6.51 0.38 -5.00
N HIS A 65 -6.46 -0.05 -3.74
CA HIS A 65 -7.23 0.52 -2.64
C HIS A 65 -6.34 0.79 -1.41
N TYR A 66 -6.70 1.80 -0.62
CA TYR A 66 -5.98 2.18 0.61
C TYR A 66 -5.75 1.00 1.56
N TYR A 67 -6.76 0.15 1.77
CA TYR A 67 -6.65 -0.97 2.71
C TYR A 67 -5.53 -1.95 2.33
N MET A 68 -5.27 -2.12 1.02
CA MET A 68 -4.22 -3.02 0.53
C MET A 68 -2.84 -2.48 0.91
N ALA A 69 -2.62 -1.18 0.71
CA ALA A 69 -1.39 -0.52 1.15
C ALA A 69 -1.24 -0.58 2.67
N ALA A 70 -2.32 -0.32 3.42
CA ALA A 70 -2.31 -0.35 4.89
C ALA A 70 -1.96 -1.74 5.44
N LEU A 71 -2.47 -2.83 4.84
CA LEU A 71 -2.12 -4.20 5.21
C LEU A 71 -0.68 -4.56 4.83
N GLY A 72 -0.20 -4.09 3.68
CA GLY A 72 1.16 -4.37 3.19
C GLY A 72 2.25 -3.55 3.88
N ARG A 73 1.94 -2.35 4.39
CA ARG A 73 2.91 -1.34 4.86
C ARG A 73 3.92 -1.84 5.89
N ARG A 74 3.56 -2.84 6.70
CA ARG A 74 4.47 -3.41 7.71
C ARG A 74 5.71 -4.06 7.08
N HIS A 75 5.57 -4.63 5.89
CA HIS A 75 6.62 -5.40 5.24
C HIS A 75 7.12 -4.73 3.96
N MET A 76 6.27 -3.95 3.30
CA MET A 76 6.59 -3.29 2.04
C MET A 76 6.98 -1.83 2.25
N ARG A 77 7.80 -1.32 1.34
CA ARG A 77 8.19 0.08 1.24
C ARG A 77 7.55 0.71 0.01
N PHE A 78 7.21 1.98 0.06
CA PHE A 78 6.83 2.70 -1.15
C PHE A 78 8.07 2.94 -2.02
N LEU A 79 7.89 2.92 -3.34
CA LEU A 79 8.96 3.23 -4.27
C LEU A 79 9.29 4.74 -4.24
N ASN A 80 8.26 5.59 -4.20
CA ASN A 80 8.42 7.04 -4.19
C ASN A 80 8.10 7.63 -2.82
N ALA A 81 8.89 8.62 -2.41
CA ALA A 81 8.70 9.32 -1.15
C ALA A 81 7.37 10.10 -1.08
N GLN A 82 6.90 10.59 -2.22
CA GLN A 82 5.62 11.30 -2.35
C GLN A 82 4.43 10.38 -2.07
N ASP A 83 4.49 9.13 -2.54
CA ASP A 83 3.48 8.11 -2.29
C ASP A 83 3.43 7.76 -0.80
N GLU A 84 4.59 7.63 -0.15
CA GLU A 84 4.66 7.42 1.30
C GLU A 84 4.10 8.61 2.08
N ALA A 85 4.48 9.84 1.72
CA ALA A 85 3.95 11.05 2.35
C ALA A 85 2.42 11.12 2.24
N THR A 86 1.89 10.82 1.05
CA THR A 86 0.45 10.80 0.76
C THR A 86 -0.25 9.73 1.58
N PHE A 87 0.31 8.51 1.63
CA PHE A 87 -0.22 7.43 2.48
C PHE A 87 -0.26 7.82 3.96
N ASP A 88 0.79 8.46 4.47
CA ASP A 88 0.83 8.92 5.87
C ASP A 88 -0.18 10.04 6.15
N ALA A 89 -0.40 10.94 5.19
CA ALA A 89 -1.43 11.97 5.29
C ALA A 89 -2.83 11.33 5.37
N PHE A 90 -3.15 10.36 4.49
CA PHE A 90 -4.38 9.58 4.57
C PHE A 90 -4.53 8.87 5.92
N ARG A 91 -3.49 8.16 6.36
CA ARG A 91 -3.46 7.42 7.63
C ARG A 91 -3.70 8.34 8.83
N THR A 92 -3.22 9.57 8.74
CA THR A 92 -3.43 10.61 9.77
C THR A 92 -4.86 11.13 9.75
N ALA A 93 -5.41 11.43 8.56
CA ALA A 93 -6.77 11.94 8.38
C ALA A 93 -7.84 10.95 8.89
N VAL A 94 -7.63 9.65 8.67
CA VAL A 94 -8.56 8.58 9.08
C VAL A 94 -8.23 7.96 10.43
N ARG A 95 -7.31 8.56 11.20
CA ARG A 95 -6.87 8.02 12.49
C ARG A 95 -8.07 7.86 13.44
N GLY A 96 -8.22 6.67 14.01
CA GLY A 96 -9.33 6.33 14.92
C GLY A 96 -10.48 5.59 14.24
N LEU A 97 -10.54 5.58 12.90
CA LEU A 97 -11.46 4.73 12.16
C LEU A 97 -10.94 3.30 12.06
N GLN A 98 -11.86 2.32 12.06
CA GLN A 98 -11.51 0.96 11.65
C GLN A 98 -11.14 0.92 10.17
N LEU A 99 -10.31 -0.04 9.76
CA LEU A 99 -9.78 -0.12 8.40
C LEU A 99 -10.86 -0.06 7.31
N ALA A 100 -11.99 -0.74 7.51
CA ALA A 100 -13.11 -0.72 6.57
C ALA A 100 -13.72 0.70 6.44
N ALA A 101 -14.05 1.33 7.57
CA ALA A 101 -14.59 2.70 7.59
C ALA A 101 -13.61 3.75 7.05
N ALA A 102 -12.31 3.61 7.35
CA ALA A 102 -11.25 4.45 6.80
C ALA A 102 -11.19 4.34 5.27
N THR A 103 -11.25 3.10 4.76
CA THR A 103 -11.22 2.83 3.31
C THR A 103 -12.46 3.40 2.63
N GLU A 104 -13.64 3.17 3.20
CA GLU A 104 -14.89 3.73 2.68
C GLU A 104 -14.86 5.27 2.66
N ALA A 105 -14.31 5.91 3.70
CA ALA A 105 -14.17 7.37 3.72
C ALA A 105 -13.28 7.90 2.58
N ILE A 106 -12.19 7.21 2.29
CA ILE A 106 -11.27 7.55 1.21
C ILE A 106 -11.94 7.34 -0.16
N GLU A 107 -12.59 6.18 -0.37
CA GLU A 107 -13.29 5.86 -1.62
C GLU A 107 -14.47 6.81 -1.90
N ALA A 108 -15.14 7.26 -0.84
CA ALA A 108 -16.24 8.24 -0.93
C ALA A 108 -15.76 9.69 -1.13
N GLY A 109 -14.44 9.94 -1.25
CA GLY A 109 -13.89 11.27 -1.44
C GLY A 109 -14.06 12.20 -0.23
N ARG A 110 -14.14 11.65 0.99
CA ARG A 110 -14.32 12.43 2.24
C ARG A 110 -13.01 12.95 2.83
N ILE A 111 -11.89 12.75 2.15
CA ILE A 111 -10.61 13.30 2.59
C ILE A 111 -10.32 14.56 1.78
N VAL A 112 -10.09 15.67 2.46
CA VAL A 112 -9.80 16.96 1.85
C VAL A 112 -8.40 17.38 2.23
N ASP A 113 -7.61 17.81 1.24
CA ASP A 113 -6.37 18.54 1.48
C ASP A 113 -6.71 20.01 1.76
N ARG A 114 -6.61 20.44 3.03
CA ARG A 114 -6.93 21.81 3.42
C ARG A 114 -5.98 22.83 2.80
N GLY A 115 -4.71 22.45 2.57
CA GLY A 115 -3.73 23.34 1.96
C GLY A 115 -4.06 23.64 0.50
N ALA A 116 -4.53 22.63 -0.23
CA ALA A 116 -4.87 22.76 -1.65
C ALA A 116 -6.36 23.04 -1.92
N GLY A 117 -7.24 22.89 -0.93
CA GLY A 117 -8.69 23.11 -1.06
C GLY A 117 -9.40 22.09 -1.95
N ARG A 118 -8.86 20.87 -2.09
CA ARG A 118 -9.40 19.83 -2.99
C ARG A 118 -9.53 18.48 -2.30
N VAL A 119 -10.40 17.63 -2.82
CA VAL A 119 -10.50 16.23 -2.39
C VAL A 119 -9.19 15.51 -2.68
N ALA A 120 -8.69 14.78 -1.69
CA ALA A 120 -7.52 13.91 -1.82
C ALA A 120 -7.96 12.53 -2.31
N GLU A 121 -7.47 12.14 -3.49
CA GLU A 121 -7.80 10.87 -4.12
C GLU A 121 -6.69 9.83 -3.87
N TRP A 122 -7.09 8.57 -3.68
CA TRP A 122 -6.15 7.46 -3.61
C TRP A 122 -5.61 7.14 -5.01
N HIS A 123 -4.30 7.35 -5.20
CA HIS A 123 -3.61 7.00 -6.44
C HIS A 123 -2.76 5.77 -6.18
N ALA A 124 -3.12 4.63 -6.76
CA ALA A 124 -2.53 3.31 -6.51
C ALA A 124 -0.98 3.34 -6.56
N PRO A 125 -0.30 3.46 -5.41
CA PRO A 125 1.14 3.71 -5.37
C PRO A 125 1.92 2.41 -5.62
N VAL A 126 3.17 2.51 -6.07
CA VAL A 126 4.04 1.32 -6.20
C VAL A 126 4.67 0.98 -4.85
N MET A 127 4.51 -0.26 -4.40
CA MET A 127 5.14 -0.80 -3.20
C MET A 127 6.05 -1.98 -3.53
N ILE A 128 7.15 -2.12 -2.80
CA ILE A 128 8.15 -3.16 -2.97
C ILE A 128 8.38 -3.89 -1.65
N LEU A 129 8.37 -5.22 -1.69
CA LEU A 129 8.91 -6.08 -0.65
C LEU A 129 10.30 -6.55 -1.11
N PRO A 130 11.40 -5.95 -0.61
CA PRO A 130 12.74 -6.31 -1.07
C PRO A 130 13.21 -7.66 -0.49
N THR A 131 14.10 -8.33 -1.21
CA THR A 131 14.92 -9.42 -0.63
C THR A 131 16.09 -8.84 0.18
N GLU A 132 16.76 -9.67 0.99
CA GLU A 132 17.87 -9.23 1.86
C GLU A 132 19.13 -8.77 1.08
N LYS A 133 19.22 -9.05 -0.23
CA LYS A 133 20.36 -8.69 -1.08
C LYS A 133 20.29 -7.23 -1.55
N ARG A 134 20.43 -6.24 -0.66
CA ARG A 134 20.57 -4.84 -1.12
C ARG A 134 21.80 -4.16 -0.54
N SER A 135 22.82 -4.02 -1.38
CA SER A 135 24.05 -3.27 -1.12
C SER A 135 24.15 -2.09 -2.10
N GLY A 136 23.49 -0.98 -1.78
CA GLY A 136 23.54 0.26 -2.58
C GLY A 136 22.81 1.46 -1.95
N GLU A 137 22.36 1.34 -0.70
CA GLU A 137 21.18 2.05 -0.19
C GLU A 137 21.40 3.51 0.25
N ARG A 138 22.64 3.98 0.40
CA ARG A 138 22.87 5.18 1.23
C ARG A 138 22.47 6.52 0.59
N LEU A 139 22.89 6.78 -0.66
CA LEU A 139 22.60 8.06 -1.34
C LEU A 139 21.12 8.15 -1.78
N GLU A 140 20.54 7.04 -2.26
CA GLU A 140 19.11 6.97 -2.58
C GLU A 140 18.25 7.17 -1.32
N ALA A 141 18.65 6.60 -0.17
CA ALA A 141 17.93 6.79 1.09
C ALA A 141 17.92 8.25 1.57
N GLU A 142 19.02 8.99 1.43
CA GLU A 142 19.06 10.40 1.83
C GLU A 142 18.16 11.28 0.95
N ALA A 143 18.16 11.06 -0.37
CA ALA A 143 17.28 11.78 -1.29
C ALA A 143 15.81 11.44 -1.02
N TYR A 144 15.51 10.17 -0.78
CA TYR A 144 14.18 9.70 -0.39
C TYR A 144 13.69 10.40 0.89
N GLU A 145 14.48 10.38 1.96
CA GLU A 145 14.09 10.96 3.25
C GLU A 145 13.93 12.49 3.19
N ARG A 146 14.75 13.19 2.39
CA ARG A 146 14.55 14.63 2.14
C ARG A 146 13.23 14.90 1.41
N ASN A 147 12.93 14.15 0.36
CA ASN A 147 11.69 14.30 -0.41
C ASN A 147 10.46 13.93 0.43
N LEU A 148 10.57 12.91 1.27
CA LEU A 148 9.52 12.48 2.18
C LEU A 148 9.17 13.59 3.18
N ARG A 149 10.19 14.15 3.85
CA ARG A 149 9.99 15.26 4.80
C ARG A 149 9.40 16.50 4.14
N ARG A 150 9.91 16.88 2.96
CA ARG A 150 9.39 18.01 2.20
C ARG A 150 7.91 17.81 1.85
N THR A 151 7.57 16.67 1.25
CA THR A 151 6.19 16.39 0.82
C THR A 151 5.24 16.28 2.01
N ARG A 152 5.64 15.64 3.11
CA ARG A 152 4.82 15.58 4.34
C ARG A 152 4.49 16.96 4.90
N ALA A 153 5.39 17.93 4.78
CA ALA A 153 5.15 19.29 5.25
C ALA A 153 4.16 20.08 4.37
N GLU A 154 3.95 19.64 3.14
CA GLU A 154 3.05 20.28 2.16
C GLU A 154 1.62 19.75 2.23
N LEU A 155 1.40 18.57 2.85
CA LEU A 155 0.10 17.89 2.89
C LEU A 155 -0.65 18.13 4.21
N ASP A 156 -1.92 18.52 4.11
CA ASP A 156 -2.82 18.68 5.27
C ASP A 156 -4.17 17.99 5.03
N PHE A 157 -4.16 16.66 5.08
CA PHE A 157 -5.35 15.84 4.84
C PHE A 157 -6.20 15.75 6.10
N VAL A 158 -7.49 16.03 5.94
CA VAL A 158 -8.50 15.88 6.99
C VAL A 158 -9.72 15.13 6.49
N LEU A 159 -10.37 14.41 7.40
CA LEU A 159 -11.69 13.85 7.16
C LEU A 159 -12.73 14.99 7.26
N SER A 160 -13.51 15.18 6.20
CA SER A 160 -14.64 16.14 6.13
C SER A 160 -15.91 15.60 6.76
#